data_AF-A0A7W0WY66-F1
#
_entry.id   AF-A0A7W0WY66-F1
#
_cell.length_a   1.000
_cell.length_b   1.000
_cell.length_c   1.000
_cell.angle_alpha   90.00
_cell.angle_beta   90.00
_cell.angle_gamma   90.00
#
_symmetry.space_group_name_H-M   'P 1'
#
loop_
_entity.id
_entity.type
_entity.pdbx_description
1 polymer ?
#
loop_
_entity_poly.entity_id
_entity_poly.type
_entity_poly.pdbx_seq_one_letter_code
_entity_poly.pdbx_strand_id
1 'polypeptide(L)'
;MRRFEGGKDRFWEIRIDGTSVITRSGKIGDNGKANAPKKLPTRGRAEQDVEKRIAEQRAKGFVEVTEVVAGEPTNDALEKQIIEEPMDGGRVLVYADWLQGQGHPRGELGVLQSQRAERPGDTALAKAEQKMFEVHPELAPTRVTEAAKRTKKTGDTDDERTTVTWENGFIVGARLARASDRLPYTVRELVGELLRHPAARFLRELRIGSLGPDEHDYADVIDEIIRGCPSTLRTLALVDLPPGTAELVFANLADVTPLLDATPLLEELRLAGNHVELERLALAKLRRLAIATSDEAVLAVLAKAKLPALESLQLSSGDAPMPPAALAKVLGPAWTATSLAITRTANTDQLVPYLVKSALLPKLARLDLSGGTLSDTGAGLLLAARDKVDHLAYLDLSGNTVSATMTKQLANLCADVRLDNQRAITTVPISEADLRRMSPDASALAKAREIAKPKLWPTLGRDDETYWGTHRGSDLYEVYVQVPSLSNGCSCPSGKRPCKHTIALAILVSSGHAFESRKVPSGLTNRASSSRYYGFGE
;
A
#
# COMPACT_ATOMS: atom_id res chain seq x y z
N MET A 1 20.24 2.48 29.15
CA MET A 1 20.14 1.63 30.36
C MET A 1 21.40 1.90 31.17
N ARG A 2 21.30 2.14 32.49
CA ARG A 2 22.47 2.41 33.34
C ARG A 2 22.68 1.22 34.28
N ARG A 3 23.89 0.67 34.31
CA ARG A 3 24.32 -0.46 35.14
C ARG A 3 25.30 0.00 36.22
N PHE A 4 25.12 -0.56 37.41
CA PHE A 4 25.93 -0.30 38.59
C PHE A 4 26.33 -1.63 39.21
N GLU A 5 27.57 -1.75 39.67
CA GLU A 5 28.10 -2.94 40.32
C GLU A 5 28.69 -2.57 41.68
N GLY A 6 28.45 -3.40 42.68
CA GLY A 6 28.91 -3.14 44.04
C GLY A 6 28.36 -4.11 45.06
N GLY A 7 29.07 -4.24 46.18
CA GLY A 7 28.72 -5.12 47.31
C GLY A 7 28.66 -6.61 46.96
N LYS A 8 29.73 -7.36 47.29
CA LYS A 8 29.82 -8.84 47.15
C LYS A 8 29.23 -9.38 45.84
N ASP A 9 29.79 -8.95 44.71
CA ASP A 9 29.44 -9.41 43.35
C ASP A 9 27.96 -9.22 42.97
N ARG A 10 27.38 -8.05 43.22
CA ARG A 10 26.01 -7.72 42.79
C ARG A 10 25.96 -6.62 41.76
N PHE A 11 24.94 -6.71 40.89
CA PHE A 11 24.61 -5.66 39.94
C PHE A 11 23.23 -5.08 40.22
N TRP A 12 23.06 -3.82 39.83
CA TRP A 12 21.79 -3.10 39.82
C TRP A 12 21.71 -2.26 38.55
N GLU A 13 20.58 -2.35 37.86
CA GLU A 13 20.30 -1.72 36.59
C GLU A 13 19.04 -0.88 36.68
N ILE A 14 19.04 0.23 35.95
CA ILE A 14 17.89 1.13 35.86
C ILE A 14 17.71 1.65 34.43
N ARG A 15 16.47 1.72 33.98
CA ARG A 15 16.08 2.33 32.69
C ARG A 15 14.73 3.03 32.78
N ILE A 16 14.51 3.97 31.87
CA ILE A 16 13.22 4.62 31.66
C ILE A 16 12.55 4.00 30.43
N ASP A 17 11.25 3.78 30.51
CA ASP A 17 10.40 3.29 29.43
C ASP A 17 9.13 4.16 29.39
N GLY A 18 9.08 5.11 28.44
CA GLY A 18 8.06 6.17 28.44
C GLY A 18 8.11 7.01 29.72
N THR A 19 7.10 6.86 30.58
CA THR A 19 7.04 7.49 31.92
C THR A 19 7.29 6.51 33.07
N SER A 20 7.69 5.27 32.77
CA SER A 20 7.93 4.23 33.76
C SER A 20 9.41 4.06 34.06
N VAL A 21 9.75 3.90 35.33
CA VAL A 21 11.10 3.56 35.78
C VAL A 21 11.18 2.08 36.10
N ILE A 22 12.09 1.38 35.44
CA ILE A 22 12.27 -0.07 35.55
C ILE A 22 13.63 -0.33 36.16
N THR A 23 13.68 -1.19 37.18
CA THR A 23 14.93 -1.59 37.83
C THR A 23 15.08 -3.10 37.84
N ARG A 24 16.32 -3.56 37.75
CA ARG A 24 16.70 -4.98 37.81
C ARG A 24 17.93 -5.12 38.70
N SER A 25 18.02 -6.19 39.48
CA SER A 25 19.20 -6.44 40.32
C SER A 25 19.43 -7.92 40.54
N GLY A 26 20.69 -8.33 40.69
CA GLY A 26 21.07 -9.73 40.83
C GLY A 26 22.53 -9.90 41.23
N LYS A 27 23.01 -11.14 41.23
CA LYS A 27 24.44 -11.44 41.35
C LYS A 27 25.09 -11.26 39.98
N ILE A 28 26.31 -10.71 39.92
CA ILE A 28 27.06 -10.58 38.67
C ILE A 28 27.24 -11.98 38.06
N GLY A 29 26.82 -12.15 36.81
CA GLY A 29 26.78 -13.44 36.11
C GLY A 29 25.42 -14.16 36.11
N ASP A 30 24.39 -13.63 36.79
CA ASP A 30 23.02 -14.18 36.74
C ASP A 30 22.03 -13.28 35.95
N ASN A 31 20.82 -13.80 35.73
CA ASN A 31 19.75 -13.08 35.03
C ASN A 31 19.05 -12.01 35.88
N GLY A 32 19.36 -11.90 37.17
CA GLY A 32 18.77 -10.98 38.13
C GLY A 32 17.25 -11.09 38.27
N LYS A 33 16.68 -10.22 39.09
CA LYS A 33 15.24 -10.07 39.28
C LYS A 33 14.83 -8.65 38.92
N ALA A 34 13.85 -8.51 38.02
CA ALA A 34 13.22 -7.24 37.71
C ALA A 34 12.21 -6.87 38.81
N ASN A 35 12.20 -5.60 39.22
CA ASN A 35 11.16 -5.05 40.08
C ASN A 35 9.98 -4.57 39.22
N ALA A 36 8.79 -4.49 39.83
CA ALA A 36 7.62 -3.94 39.17
C ALA A 36 7.92 -2.51 38.65
N PRO A 37 7.56 -2.19 37.38
CA PRO A 37 7.75 -0.85 36.83
C PRO A 37 7.05 0.22 37.66
N LYS A 38 7.76 1.30 37.99
CA LYS A 38 7.14 2.47 38.66
C LYS A 38 6.70 3.47 37.60
N LYS A 39 5.40 3.52 37.33
CA LYS A 39 4.79 4.51 36.42
C LYS A 39 4.74 5.90 37.08
N LEU A 40 5.19 6.92 36.37
CA LEU A 40 5.16 8.31 36.81
C LEU A 40 4.33 9.19 35.86
N PRO A 41 3.87 10.37 36.30
CA PRO A 41 2.96 11.20 35.51
C PRO A 41 3.59 11.78 34.24
N THR A 42 4.90 12.06 34.27
CA THR A 42 5.63 12.66 33.14
C THR A 42 7.04 12.07 33.04
N ARG A 43 7.65 12.20 31.86
CA ARG A 43 9.03 11.78 31.63
C ARG A 43 10.02 12.53 32.54
N GLY A 44 9.87 13.83 32.72
CA GLY A 44 10.74 14.61 33.62
C GLY A 44 10.68 14.14 35.08
N ARG A 45 9.52 13.66 35.55
CA ARG A 45 9.41 13.02 36.88
C ARG A 45 10.10 11.66 36.93
N ALA A 46 10.07 10.89 35.84
CA ALA A 46 10.81 9.64 35.73
C ALA A 46 12.33 9.87 35.76
N GLU A 47 12.82 10.90 35.09
CA GLU A 47 14.24 11.30 35.12
C GLU A 47 14.68 11.70 36.54
N GLN A 48 13.88 12.49 37.25
CA GLN A 48 14.13 12.83 38.66
C GLN A 48 14.14 11.60 39.59
N ASP A 49 13.22 10.64 39.39
CA ASP A 49 13.17 9.40 40.17
C ASP A 49 14.39 8.51 39.90
N VAL A 50 14.86 8.46 38.65
CA VAL A 50 16.09 7.75 38.27
C VAL A 50 17.30 8.34 38.97
N GLU A 51 17.50 9.66 38.89
CA GLU A 51 18.66 10.31 39.53
C GLU A 51 18.66 10.11 41.05
N LYS A 52 17.50 10.20 41.69
CA LYS A 52 17.36 9.91 43.12
C LYS A 52 17.82 8.48 43.45
N ARG A 53 17.34 7.47 42.72
CA ARG A 53 17.70 6.07 42.97
C ARG A 53 19.18 5.80 42.69
N ILE A 54 19.75 6.48 41.71
CA ILE A 54 21.17 6.37 41.40
C ILE A 54 22.01 6.93 42.56
N ALA A 55 21.64 8.09 43.10
CA ALA A 55 22.28 8.63 44.30
C ALA A 55 22.18 7.66 45.49
N GLU A 56 21.02 7.04 45.70
CA GLU A 56 20.81 6.02 46.75
C GLU A 56 21.71 4.78 46.56
N GLN A 57 21.95 4.35 45.31
CA GLN A 57 22.82 3.19 45.04
C GLN A 57 24.30 3.55 45.18
N ARG A 58 24.71 4.73 44.71
CA ARG A 58 26.07 5.24 44.93
C ARG A 58 26.40 5.34 46.42
N ALA A 59 25.46 5.81 47.24
CA ALA A 59 25.61 5.84 48.70
C ALA A 59 25.76 4.43 49.34
N LYS A 60 25.27 3.37 48.68
CA LYS A 60 25.43 1.96 49.09
C LYS A 60 26.73 1.32 48.58
N GLY A 61 27.62 2.10 47.97
CA GLY A 61 28.90 1.62 47.43
C GLY A 61 28.78 0.93 46.07
N PHE A 62 27.67 1.12 45.35
CA PHE A 62 27.57 0.72 43.95
C PHE A 62 28.26 1.75 43.05
N VAL A 63 29.19 1.28 42.24
CA VAL A 63 29.90 2.08 41.25
C VAL A 63 29.19 1.93 39.91
N GLU A 64 29.00 3.05 39.21
CA GLU A 64 28.48 3.01 37.86
C GLU A 64 29.53 2.40 36.94
N VAL A 65 29.26 1.18 36.49
CA VAL A 65 30.03 0.46 35.47
C VAL A 65 29.27 0.48 34.15
N THR A 66 28.33 1.43 34.00
CA THR A 66 27.84 1.77 32.69
C THR A 66 29.06 2.25 31.95
N GLU A 67 29.65 1.40 31.11
CA GLU A 67 30.42 1.89 30.01
C GLU A 67 29.52 2.93 29.36
N VAL A 68 29.89 4.20 29.52
CA VAL A 68 29.46 5.23 28.61
C VAL A 68 30.03 4.74 27.29
N VAL A 69 29.25 3.95 26.55
CA VAL A 69 29.50 3.78 25.13
C VAL A 69 29.56 5.21 24.64
N ALA A 70 30.77 5.68 24.33
CA ALA A 70 30.93 6.98 23.73
C ALA A 70 29.95 7.00 22.56
N GLY A 71 29.03 7.97 22.56
CA GLY A 71 28.08 8.08 21.47
C GLY A 71 28.87 8.07 20.16
N GLU A 72 28.38 7.34 19.17
CA GLU A 72 29.07 7.19 17.90
C GLU A 72 29.53 8.56 17.38
N PRO A 73 30.86 8.76 17.17
CA PRO A 73 31.39 10.05 16.77
C PRO A 73 30.66 10.62 15.55
N THR A 74 30.56 11.95 15.47
CA THR A 74 29.91 12.67 14.37
C THR A 74 30.90 13.59 13.66
N ASN A 75 30.66 13.84 12.38
CA ASN A 75 31.48 14.76 11.58
C ASN A 75 30.58 15.57 10.64
N ASP A 76 30.17 16.74 11.09
CA ASP A 76 29.22 17.62 10.38
C ASP A 76 29.64 17.94 8.94
N ALA A 77 30.95 18.08 8.69
CA ALA A 77 31.46 18.40 7.35
C ALA A 77 31.27 17.25 6.36
N LEU A 78 31.57 16.01 6.79
CA LEU A 78 31.35 14.82 5.99
C LEU A 78 29.86 14.47 5.88
N GLU A 79 29.10 14.64 6.97
CA GLU A 79 27.65 14.40 6.97
C GLU A 79 26.94 15.35 6.01
N LYS A 80 27.33 16.63 5.96
CA LYS A 80 26.80 17.57 4.98
C LYS A 80 27.05 17.13 3.54
N GLN A 81 28.24 16.61 3.24
CA GLN A 81 28.56 16.08 1.91
C GLN A 81 27.71 14.87 1.54
N ILE A 82 27.41 13.99 2.51
CA ILE A 82 26.51 12.84 2.31
C ILE A 82 25.07 13.32 2.14
N ILE A 83 24.63 14.34 2.88
CA ILE A 83 23.27 14.90 2.73
C ILE A 83 23.08 15.51 1.33
N GLU A 84 24.10 16.15 0.77
CA GLU A 84 24.05 16.75 -0.56
C GLU A 84 23.98 15.68 -1.67
N GLU A 85 24.75 14.59 -1.54
CA GLU A 85 24.81 13.49 -2.51
C GLU A 85 24.68 12.12 -1.81
N PRO A 86 23.47 11.76 -1.32
CA PRO A 86 23.31 10.57 -0.48
C PRO A 86 23.51 9.26 -1.23
N MET A 87 23.37 9.27 -2.56
CA MET A 87 23.56 8.08 -3.39
C MET A 87 25.04 7.77 -3.69
N ASP A 88 25.97 8.67 -3.34
CA ASP A 88 27.40 8.45 -3.50
C ASP A 88 27.94 7.65 -2.29
N GLY A 89 27.98 6.32 -2.45
CA GLY A 89 28.52 5.42 -1.43
C GLY A 89 29.99 5.70 -1.07
N GLY A 90 30.75 6.37 -1.94
CA GLY A 90 32.13 6.80 -1.66
C GLY A 90 32.19 7.79 -0.50
N ARG A 91 31.21 8.70 -0.38
CA ARG A 91 31.13 9.65 0.74
C ARG A 91 30.84 8.97 2.06
N VAL A 92 30.01 7.93 2.05
CA VAL A 92 29.75 7.09 3.24
C VAL A 92 31.00 6.30 3.63
N LEU A 93 31.77 5.81 2.65
CA LEU A 93 33.05 5.14 2.91
C LEU A 93 34.09 6.07 3.54
N VAL A 94 34.22 7.31 3.05
CA VAL A 94 35.10 8.32 3.67
C VAL A 94 34.70 8.60 5.13
N TYR A 95 33.40 8.60 5.42
CA TYR A 95 32.91 8.72 6.80
C TYR A 95 33.25 7.48 7.65
N ALA A 96 33.13 6.28 7.09
CA ALA A 96 33.53 5.04 7.76
C ALA A 96 35.04 5.01 8.04
N ASP A 97 35.89 5.41 7.09
CA ASP A 97 37.34 5.56 7.28
C ASP A 97 37.65 6.53 8.40
N TRP A 98 36.95 7.67 8.45
CA TRP A 98 37.10 8.64 9.53
C TRP A 98 36.71 8.05 10.89
N LEU A 99 35.58 7.32 10.98
CA LEU A 99 35.17 6.60 12.20
C LEU A 99 36.19 5.55 12.62
N GLN A 100 36.80 4.85 11.67
CA GLN A 100 37.87 3.88 11.93
C GLN A 100 39.10 4.58 12.51
N GLY A 101 39.46 5.75 12.00
CA GLY A 101 40.48 6.62 12.57
C GLY A 101 40.17 7.12 13.99
N GLN A 102 38.89 7.22 14.35
CA GLN A 102 38.45 7.48 15.73
C GLN A 102 38.43 6.22 16.62
N GLY A 103 38.77 5.05 16.08
CA GLY A 103 38.72 3.77 16.78
C GLY A 103 37.30 3.22 17.00
N HIS A 104 36.29 3.75 16.31
CA HIS A 104 34.92 3.26 16.45
C HIS A 104 34.68 2.03 15.55
N PRO A 105 34.11 0.92 16.06
CA PRO A 105 33.99 -0.35 15.32
C PRO A 105 33.11 -0.25 14.06
N ARG A 106 32.21 0.74 13.96
CA ARG A 106 31.44 0.99 12.73
C ARG A 106 32.34 1.32 11.54
N GLY A 107 33.46 2.00 11.76
CA GLY A 107 34.38 2.34 10.68
C GLY A 107 34.98 1.10 10.03
N GLU A 108 35.46 0.17 10.86
CA GLU A 108 35.96 -1.13 10.38
C GLU A 108 34.86 -1.93 9.66
N LEU A 109 33.64 -1.96 10.21
CA LEU A 109 32.49 -2.58 9.55
C LEU A 109 32.25 -1.97 8.16
N GLY A 110 32.36 -0.65 8.03
CA GLY A 110 32.12 0.03 6.77
C GLY A 110 33.16 -0.26 5.70
N VAL A 111 34.45 -0.24 6.06
CA VAL A 111 35.53 -0.66 5.16
C VAL A 111 35.37 -2.11 4.72
N LEU A 112 35.00 -2.98 5.66
CA LEU A 112 34.78 -4.40 5.39
C LEU A 112 33.60 -4.63 4.43
N GLN A 113 32.48 -3.92 4.60
CA GLN A 113 31.33 -4.00 3.71
C GLN A 113 31.66 -3.47 2.31
N SER A 114 32.43 -2.39 2.19
CA SER A 114 32.93 -1.90 0.90
C SER A 114 33.76 -2.95 0.17
N GLN A 115 34.74 -3.56 0.85
CA GLN A 115 35.56 -4.63 0.30
C GLN A 115 34.74 -5.85 -0.15
N ARG A 116 33.67 -6.18 0.59
CA ARG A 116 32.77 -7.28 0.26
C ARG A 116 31.90 -6.95 -0.96
N ALA A 117 31.49 -5.70 -1.14
CA ALA A 117 30.76 -5.26 -2.33
C ALA A 117 31.59 -5.43 -3.62
N GLU A 118 32.90 -5.19 -3.55
CA GLU A 118 33.83 -5.44 -4.66
C GLU A 118 34.12 -6.93 -4.90
N ARG A 119 34.00 -7.76 -3.85
CA ARG A 119 34.32 -9.20 -3.86
C ARG A 119 33.19 -10.03 -3.23
N PRO A 120 32.00 -10.09 -3.83
CA PRO A 120 30.83 -10.71 -3.20
C PRO A 120 30.95 -12.23 -2.98
N GLY A 121 31.87 -12.90 -3.69
CA GLY A 121 32.16 -14.33 -3.52
C GLY A 121 33.17 -14.66 -2.40
N ASP A 122 33.76 -13.65 -1.75
CA ASP A 122 34.76 -13.87 -0.70
C ASP A 122 34.09 -14.23 0.64
N THR A 123 34.08 -15.54 0.93
CA THR A 123 33.50 -16.07 2.16
C THR A 123 34.24 -15.65 3.44
N ALA A 124 35.51 -15.24 3.35
CA ALA A 124 36.26 -14.76 4.50
C ALA A 124 35.76 -13.37 4.93
N LEU A 125 35.49 -12.48 3.96
CA LEU A 125 34.88 -11.17 4.23
C LEU A 125 33.48 -11.32 4.83
N ALA A 126 32.66 -12.22 4.28
CA ALA A 126 31.33 -12.48 4.83
C ALA A 126 31.36 -13.00 6.28
N LYS A 127 32.30 -13.88 6.61
CA LYS A 127 32.50 -14.37 7.99
C LYS A 127 33.04 -13.28 8.91
N ALA A 128 33.95 -12.44 8.43
CA ALA A 128 34.47 -11.31 9.20
C ALA A 128 33.36 -10.31 9.54
N GLU A 129 32.47 -10.01 8.59
CA GLU A 129 31.34 -9.11 8.81
C GLU A 129 30.36 -9.69 9.82
N GLN A 130 30.04 -10.98 9.69
CA GLN A 130 29.21 -11.65 10.69
C GLN A 130 29.85 -11.57 12.08
N LYS A 131 31.16 -11.80 12.18
CA LYS A 131 31.90 -11.69 13.43
C LYS A 131 31.86 -10.27 14.01
N MET A 132 31.89 -9.23 13.18
CA MET A 132 31.72 -7.85 13.64
C MET A 132 30.39 -7.66 14.37
N PHE A 133 29.28 -8.17 13.84
CA PHE A 133 27.98 -8.10 14.52
C PHE A 133 27.89 -8.99 15.76
N GLU A 134 28.65 -10.09 15.82
CA GLU A 134 28.71 -10.95 17.01
C GLU A 134 29.50 -10.30 18.15
N VAL A 135 30.61 -9.61 17.83
CA VAL A 135 31.47 -8.92 18.80
C VAL A 135 30.89 -7.56 19.20
N HIS A 136 30.27 -6.85 18.26
CA HIS A 136 29.72 -5.51 18.41
C HIS A 136 28.22 -5.48 18.07
N PRO A 137 27.36 -6.13 18.87
CA PRO A 137 25.92 -6.16 18.61
C PRO A 137 25.26 -4.77 18.62
N GLU A 138 25.86 -3.78 19.29
CA GLU A 138 25.45 -2.38 19.30
C GLU A 138 25.54 -1.68 17.93
N LEU A 139 26.22 -2.29 16.94
CA LEU A 139 26.30 -1.72 15.60
C LEU A 139 24.98 -1.83 14.84
N ALA A 140 24.05 -2.68 15.27
CA ALA A 140 22.79 -2.95 14.58
C ALA A 140 21.57 -2.83 15.51
N PRO A 141 20.44 -2.25 15.03
CA PRO A 141 19.20 -2.22 15.78
C PRO A 141 18.69 -3.65 15.99
N THR A 142 18.50 -4.04 17.25
CA THR A 142 18.25 -5.44 17.62
C THR A 142 16.92 -5.94 17.08
N ARG A 143 15.82 -5.23 17.32
CA ARG A 143 14.47 -5.69 16.92
C ARG A 143 14.32 -5.70 15.40
N VAL A 144 14.83 -4.66 14.73
CA VAL A 144 14.86 -4.60 13.26
C VAL A 144 15.67 -5.75 12.65
N THR A 145 16.85 -6.04 13.22
CA THR A 145 17.71 -7.14 12.74
C THR A 145 17.05 -8.51 12.96
N GLU A 146 16.40 -8.72 14.10
CA GLU A 146 15.63 -9.94 14.38
C GLU A 146 14.44 -10.09 13.43
N ALA A 147 13.71 -8.99 13.16
CA ALA A 147 12.61 -8.99 12.21
C ALA A 147 13.08 -9.33 10.78
N ALA A 148 14.25 -8.82 10.38
CA ALA A 148 14.84 -9.08 9.06
C ALA A 148 15.40 -10.50 8.89
N LYS A 149 15.84 -11.15 9.98
CA LYS A 149 16.42 -12.51 9.95
C LYS A 149 15.39 -13.62 9.68
N ARG A 150 14.08 -13.35 9.75
CA ARG A 150 13.07 -14.40 9.57
C ARG A 150 13.10 -14.99 8.16
N THR A 151 13.28 -16.31 8.11
CA THR A 151 13.33 -17.08 6.86
C THR A 151 12.01 -17.00 6.10
N LYS A 152 12.12 -16.81 4.78
CA LYS A 152 11.00 -16.85 3.84
C LYS A 152 10.28 -18.18 4.00
N LYS A 153 9.00 -18.18 4.38
CA LYS A 153 8.19 -19.41 4.30
C LYS A 153 7.73 -19.61 2.86
N THR A 154 7.42 -20.85 2.53
CA THR A 154 6.80 -21.20 1.26
C THR A 154 5.49 -20.43 1.09
N GLY A 155 5.47 -19.47 0.17
CA GLY A 155 4.30 -18.62 -0.12
C GLY A 155 4.46 -17.15 0.27
N ASP A 156 5.40 -16.79 1.15
CA ASP A 156 5.65 -15.37 1.47
C ASP A 156 6.31 -14.68 0.27
N THR A 157 5.83 -13.50 -0.07
CA THR A 157 6.51 -12.58 -1.00
C THR A 157 7.54 -11.73 -0.25
N ASP A 158 8.57 -11.23 -0.94
CA ASP A 158 9.51 -10.29 -0.29
C ASP A 158 8.81 -8.99 0.12
N ASP A 159 7.72 -8.67 -0.56
CA ASP A 159 6.81 -7.56 -0.28
C ASP A 159 6.06 -7.71 1.06
N GLU A 160 6.15 -8.83 1.77
CA GLU A 160 5.45 -9.03 3.05
C GLU A 160 6.41 -8.97 4.26
N ARG A 161 7.72 -8.80 4.03
CA ARG A 161 8.73 -8.95 5.08
C ARG A 161 9.47 -7.65 5.40
N THR A 162 10.03 -7.63 6.61
CA THR A 162 11.01 -6.62 6.99
C THR A 162 12.35 -6.94 6.31
N THR A 163 12.94 -5.95 5.64
CA THR A 163 14.25 -6.06 4.99
C THR A 163 15.08 -4.80 5.27
N VAL A 164 16.39 -4.97 5.40
CA VAL A 164 17.33 -3.85 5.54
C VAL A 164 18.48 -4.00 4.56
N THR A 165 18.89 -2.88 3.98
CA THR A 165 20.03 -2.78 3.07
C THR A 165 21.15 -2.06 3.78
N TRP A 166 22.30 -2.73 3.87
CA TRP A 166 23.52 -2.20 4.48
C TRP A 166 24.49 -1.72 3.41
N GLU A 167 25.15 -0.60 3.69
CA GLU A 167 26.21 -0.03 2.88
C GLU A 167 27.19 0.69 3.81
N ASN A 168 28.47 0.33 3.72
CA ASN A 168 29.58 1.01 4.39
C ASN A 168 29.35 1.29 5.90
N GLY A 169 28.76 0.34 6.61
CA GLY A 169 28.56 0.37 8.06
C GLY A 169 27.21 0.93 8.51
N PHE A 170 26.37 1.36 7.58
CA PHE A 170 25.09 2.00 7.83
C PHE A 170 23.94 1.28 7.11
N ILE A 171 22.73 1.44 7.65
CA ILE A 171 21.49 1.04 7.00
C ILE A 171 21.07 2.20 6.09
N VAL A 172 21.13 1.96 4.78
CA VAL A 172 20.80 2.95 3.76
C VAL A 172 19.40 2.78 3.19
N GLY A 173 18.79 1.62 3.37
CA GLY A 173 17.41 1.33 2.98
C GLY A 173 16.74 0.38 3.97
N ALA A 174 15.47 0.62 4.27
CA ALA A 174 14.70 -0.26 5.12
C ALA A 174 13.26 -0.38 4.63
N ARG A 175 12.76 -1.61 4.58
CA ARG A 175 11.35 -1.93 4.48
C ARG A 175 10.91 -2.56 5.79
N LEU A 176 9.91 -1.99 6.45
CA LEU A 176 9.38 -2.46 7.72
C LEU A 176 7.94 -2.89 7.54
N ALA A 177 7.66 -4.16 7.84
CA ALA A 177 6.34 -4.77 7.70
C ALA A 177 6.16 -5.90 8.71
N ARG A 178 4.91 -6.13 9.11
CA ARG A 178 4.49 -7.18 10.04
C ARG A 178 3.35 -7.99 9.42
N ALA A 179 3.70 -9.01 8.63
CA ALA A 179 2.70 -9.89 8.01
C ALA A 179 1.96 -10.83 8.98
N SER A 180 2.45 -11.01 10.22
CA SER A 180 1.75 -11.84 11.22
C SER A 180 2.02 -11.40 12.67
N ASP A 181 1.09 -11.76 13.54
CA ASP A 181 1.13 -11.58 14.99
C ASP A 181 2.33 -12.24 15.68
N ARG A 182 2.95 -13.23 15.02
CA ARG A 182 4.12 -13.96 15.54
C ARG A 182 5.35 -13.08 15.72
N LEU A 183 5.43 -11.94 15.04
CA LEU A 183 6.47 -10.94 15.33
C LEU A 183 6.08 -10.20 16.61
N PRO A 184 6.93 -10.22 17.65
CA PRO A 184 6.60 -9.62 18.95
C PRO A 184 6.65 -8.09 18.93
N TYR A 185 7.13 -7.49 17.84
CA TYR A 185 7.31 -6.05 17.68
C TYR A 185 6.28 -5.50 16.71
N THR A 186 5.69 -4.36 17.06
CA THR A 186 4.86 -3.60 16.11
C THR A 186 5.73 -2.87 15.09
N VAL A 187 5.17 -2.51 13.94
CA VAL A 187 5.92 -1.73 12.93
C VAL A 187 6.35 -0.37 13.50
N ARG A 188 5.50 0.26 14.31
CA ARG A 188 5.85 1.49 15.05
C ARG A 188 7.10 1.32 15.91
N GLU A 189 7.20 0.21 16.66
CA GLU A 189 8.38 -0.06 17.49
C GLU A 189 9.64 -0.25 16.65
N LEU A 190 9.53 -0.92 15.49
CA LEU A 190 10.64 -1.11 14.56
C LEU A 190 11.10 0.21 13.95
N VAL A 191 10.18 1.07 13.50
CA VAL A 191 10.48 2.40 12.97
C VAL A 191 11.16 3.26 14.04
N GLY A 192 10.61 3.27 15.25
CA GLY A 192 11.17 4.03 16.36
C GLY A 192 12.56 3.54 16.80
N GLU A 193 12.84 2.23 16.76
CA GLU A 193 14.19 1.72 17.00
C GLU A 193 15.13 2.12 15.86
N LEU A 194 14.75 1.86 14.61
CA LEU A 194 15.57 2.14 13.43
C LEU A 194 16.02 3.61 13.41
N LEU A 195 15.08 4.55 13.47
CA LEU A 195 15.35 5.98 13.29
C LEU A 195 16.09 6.62 14.46
N ARG A 196 16.11 5.98 15.64
CA ARG A 196 16.92 6.43 16.78
C ARG A 196 18.30 5.80 16.80
N HIS A 197 18.53 4.76 15.99
CA HIS A 197 19.78 4.01 15.98
C HIS A 197 20.83 4.70 15.08
N PRO A 198 22.10 4.84 15.53
CA PRO A 198 23.16 5.46 14.72
C PRO A 198 23.37 4.82 13.34
N ALA A 199 23.12 3.50 13.23
CA ALA A 199 23.17 2.80 11.94
C ALA A 199 22.24 3.40 10.87
N ALA A 200 21.12 4.06 11.23
CA ALA A 200 20.21 4.68 10.26
C ALA A 200 20.52 6.16 9.97
N ARG A 201 21.67 6.69 10.44
CA ARG A 201 22.07 8.09 10.27
C ARG A 201 22.03 8.55 8.80
N PHE A 202 22.34 7.64 7.87
CA PHE A 202 22.34 7.89 6.43
C PHE A 202 21.25 7.11 5.69
N LEU A 203 20.12 6.82 6.34
CA LEU A 203 19.00 6.15 5.70
C LEU A 203 18.46 7.01 4.53
N ARG A 204 18.34 6.41 3.35
CA ARG A 204 17.93 7.06 2.09
C ARG A 204 16.55 6.60 1.64
N GLU A 205 16.18 5.39 2.03
CA GLU A 205 14.92 4.76 1.65
C GLU A 205 14.22 4.16 2.86
N LEU A 206 12.95 4.56 3.06
CA LEU A 206 12.08 3.98 4.07
C LEU A 206 10.75 3.56 3.44
N ARG A 207 10.40 2.29 3.60
CA ARG A 207 9.14 1.73 3.12
C ARG A 207 8.39 1.08 4.27
N ILE A 208 7.12 1.42 4.42
CA ILE A 208 6.24 0.86 5.44
C ILE A 208 5.22 -0.02 4.74
N GLY A 209 5.28 -1.32 5.01
CA GLY A 209 4.30 -2.30 4.56
C GLY A 209 3.20 -2.52 5.60
N SER A 210 2.62 -3.72 5.59
CA SER A 210 1.51 -4.10 6.48
C SER A 210 1.85 -3.88 7.96
N LEU A 211 0.94 -3.30 8.74
CA LEU A 211 1.14 -3.09 10.19
C LEU A 211 0.79 -4.34 11.01
N GLY A 212 -0.02 -5.23 10.43
CA GLY A 212 -0.51 -6.44 11.07
C GLY A 212 -1.92 -6.81 10.59
N PRO A 213 -2.41 -8.01 10.95
CA PRO A 213 -3.73 -8.49 10.52
C PRO A 213 -4.90 -7.57 10.90
N ASP A 214 -4.80 -6.89 12.04
CA ASP A 214 -5.89 -6.09 12.63
C ASP A 214 -5.51 -4.60 12.81
N GLU A 215 -4.39 -4.16 12.23
CA GLU A 215 -3.85 -2.80 12.39
C GLU A 215 -3.72 -2.15 11.01
N HIS A 216 -4.44 -1.05 10.79
CA HIS A 216 -4.49 -0.36 9.50
C HIS A 216 -4.35 1.17 9.64
N ASP A 217 -4.12 1.67 10.85
CA ASP A 217 -3.90 3.09 11.13
C ASP A 217 -2.40 3.38 11.19
N TYR A 218 -1.91 4.18 10.25
CA TYR A 218 -0.51 4.52 10.11
C TYR A 218 -0.12 5.80 10.86
N ALA A 219 -1.06 6.50 11.51
CA ALA A 219 -0.80 7.78 12.16
C ALA A 219 0.37 7.72 13.16
N ASP A 220 0.34 6.73 14.06
CA ASP A 220 1.39 6.52 15.06
C ASP A 220 2.76 6.19 14.44
N VAL A 221 2.77 5.51 13.28
CA VAL A 221 3.99 5.20 12.52
C VAL A 221 4.53 6.48 11.87
N ILE A 222 3.66 7.26 11.24
CA ILE A 222 4.00 8.55 10.63
C ILE A 222 4.60 9.49 11.67
N ASP A 223 4.05 9.54 12.87
CA ASP A 223 4.59 10.34 13.97
C ASP A 223 6.02 9.92 14.38
N GLU A 224 6.33 8.61 14.36
CA GLU A 224 7.71 8.15 14.60
C GLU A 224 8.64 8.56 13.45
N ILE A 225 8.16 8.53 12.19
CA ILE A 225 8.94 8.97 11.03
C ILE A 225 9.27 10.46 11.15
N ILE A 226 8.26 11.30 11.44
CA ILE A 226 8.46 12.75 11.62
C ILE A 226 9.48 13.02 12.73
N ARG A 227 9.41 12.30 13.85
CA ARG A 227 10.30 12.49 15.00
C ARG A 227 11.76 12.11 14.74
N GLY A 228 12.03 11.19 13.81
CA GLY A 228 13.37 10.63 13.58
C GLY A 228 13.85 10.72 12.13
N CYS A 229 13.20 11.51 11.28
CA CYS A 229 13.49 11.52 9.85
C CYS A 229 14.95 11.94 9.56
N PRO A 230 15.74 11.12 8.84
CA PRO A 230 17.07 11.50 8.44
C PRO A 230 17.02 12.49 7.27
N SER A 231 17.93 13.46 7.27
CA SER A 231 18.08 14.47 6.20
C SER A 231 18.55 13.88 4.86
N THR A 232 19.03 12.64 4.87
CA THR A 232 19.41 11.86 3.69
C THR A 232 18.23 11.13 3.03
N LEU A 233 17.03 11.13 3.63
CA LEU A 233 15.88 10.40 3.07
C LEU A 233 15.49 10.98 1.69
N ARG A 234 15.35 10.10 0.70
CA ARG A 234 14.98 10.40 -0.70
C ARG A 234 13.78 9.61 -1.19
N THR A 235 13.58 8.40 -0.66
CA THR A 235 12.47 7.53 -1.03
C THR A 235 11.63 7.22 0.20
N LEU A 236 10.34 7.53 0.12
CA LEU A 236 9.37 7.20 1.14
C LEU A 236 8.16 6.50 0.52
N ALA A 237 7.82 5.32 1.03
CA ALA A 237 6.61 4.61 0.64
C ALA A 237 5.79 4.24 1.88
N LEU A 238 4.54 4.68 1.92
CA LEU A 238 3.56 4.29 2.94
C LEU A 238 2.52 3.37 2.33
N VAL A 239 2.17 2.31 3.09
CA VAL A 239 1.31 1.22 2.60
C VAL A 239 1.88 0.60 1.33
N ASP A 240 3.19 0.35 1.37
CA ASP A 240 3.90 -0.32 0.31
C ASP A 240 3.54 -1.80 0.36
N LEU A 241 2.43 -2.16 -0.26
CA LEU A 241 1.87 -3.51 -0.28
C LEU A 241 1.81 -4.04 -1.71
N PRO A 242 1.78 -5.38 -1.89
CA PRO A 242 1.50 -5.97 -3.19
C PRO A 242 0.21 -5.42 -3.82
N PRO A 243 0.14 -5.32 -5.15
CA PRO A 243 -1.09 -4.97 -5.84
C PRO A 243 -2.24 -5.94 -5.49
N GLY A 244 -3.45 -5.40 -5.29
CA GLY A 244 -4.65 -6.22 -5.03
C GLY A 244 -4.85 -6.67 -3.57
N THR A 245 -3.96 -6.26 -2.66
CA THR A 245 -4.10 -6.55 -1.23
C THR A 245 -5.27 -5.78 -0.62
N ALA A 246 -6.13 -6.48 0.14
CA ALA A 246 -7.31 -5.89 0.78
C ALA A 246 -6.96 -4.75 1.76
N GLU A 247 -5.77 -4.77 2.36
CA GLU A 247 -5.29 -3.73 3.28
C GLU A 247 -5.11 -2.36 2.61
N LEU A 248 -4.96 -2.27 1.28
CA LEU A 248 -5.02 -0.99 0.57
C LEU A 248 -6.38 -0.30 0.74
N VAL A 249 -7.44 -1.07 0.95
CA VAL A 249 -8.82 -0.60 1.18
C VAL A 249 -9.04 -0.21 2.65
N PHE A 250 -8.22 -0.70 3.58
CA PHE A 250 -8.40 -0.44 5.01
C PHE A 250 -7.38 0.54 5.58
N ALA A 251 -6.28 0.80 4.87
CA ALA A 251 -5.23 1.67 5.36
C ALA A 251 -5.69 3.13 5.48
N ASN A 252 -5.44 3.70 6.66
CA ASN A 252 -5.65 5.10 7.01
C ASN A 252 -4.29 5.76 7.26
N LEU A 253 -3.95 6.79 6.48
CA LEU A 253 -2.69 7.52 6.59
C LEU A 253 -2.78 8.80 7.45
N ALA A 254 -3.96 9.15 7.97
CA ALA A 254 -4.20 10.47 8.58
C ALA A 254 -3.75 11.63 7.66
N ASP A 255 -3.57 12.84 8.20
CA ASP A 255 -2.99 13.96 7.45
C ASP A 255 -1.48 13.77 7.31
N VAL A 256 -1.02 13.50 6.08
CA VAL A 256 0.41 13.32 5.78
C VAL A 256 1.13 14.64 5.54
N THR A 257 0.44 15.80 5.56
CA THR A 257 1.06 17.11 5.30
C THR A 257 2.26 17.40 6.21
N PRO A 258 2.21 17.16 7.54
CA PRO A 258 3.36 17.38 8.44
C PRO A 258 4.57 16.50 8.11
N LEU A 259 4.31 15.28 7.63
CA LEU A 259 5.35 14.36 7.16
C LEU A 259 6.05 14.90 5.91
N LEU A 260 5.29 15.46 4.97
CA LEU A 260 5.86 16.06 3.76
C LEU A 260 6.68 17.31 4.09
N ASP A 261 6.23 18.13 5.04
CA ASP A 261 6.99 19.29 5.53
C ASP A 261 8.32 18.86 6.19
N ALA A 262 8.33 17.72 6.88
CA ALA A 262 9.53 17.15 7.51
C ALA A 262 10.49 16.48 6.49
N THR A 263 10.05 16.26 5.25
CA THR A 263 10.79 15.50 4.22
C THR A 263 10.97 16.28 2.90
N PRO A 264 11.49 17.52 2.94
CA PRO A 264 11.52 18.42 1.78
C PRO A 264 12.45 17.96 0.64
N LEU A 265 13.35 17.00 0.91
CA LEU A 265 14.34 16.49 -0.04
C LEU A 265 13.90 15.20 -0.74
N LEU A 266 12.65 14.72 -0.54
CA LEU A 266 12.17 13.53 -1.21
C LEU A 266 12.24 13.66 -2.74
N GLU A 267 12.71 12.59 -3.37
CA GLU A 267 12.76 12.39 -4.81
C GLU A 267 11.71 11.37 -5.27
N GLU A 268 11.36 10.42 -4.40
CA GLU A 268 10.28 9.46 -4.60
C GLU A 268 9.29 9.45 -3.43
N LEU A 269 8.01 9.50 -3.75
CA LEU A 269 6.93 9.37 -2.79
C LEU A 269 5.88 8.40 -3.32
N ARG A 270 5.57 7.39 -2.51
CA ARG A 270 4.42 6.50 -2.71
C ARG A 270 3.48 6.58 -1.51
N LEU A 271 2.24 6.95 -1.78
CA LEU A 271 1.16 6.95 -0.80
C LEU A 271 0.07 6.00 -1.30
N ALA A 272 -0.38 5.10 -0.45
CA ALA A 272 -1.55 4.29 -0.75
C ALA A 272 -2.45 4.21 0.47
N GLY A 273 -3.76 4.16 0.26
CA GLY A 273 -4.74 4.03 1.33
C GLY A 273 -6.10 4.55 0.89
N ASN A 274 -7.14 4.14 1.60
CA ASN A 274 -8.49 4.61 1.34
C ASN A 274 -8.73 6.00 1.94
N HIS A 275 -8.06 6.31 3.05
CA HIS A 275 -8.12 7.62 3.70
C HIS A 275 -6.72 8.23 3.72
N VAL A 276 -6.46 9.11 2.76
CA VAL A 276 -5.26 9.93 2.69
C VAL A 276 -5.72 11.37 2.81
N GLU A 277 -5.44 12.00 3.95
CA GLU A 277 -5.66 13.43 4.09
C GLU A 277 -4.39 14.16 3.66
N LEU A 278 -4.56 15.16 2.79
CA LEU A 278 -3.47 15.91 2.22
C LEU A 278 -3.95 17.34 1.99
N GLU A 279 -3.47 18.30 2.78
CA GLU A 279 -3.89 19.69 2.65
C GLU A 279 -3.11 20.42 1.54
N ARG A 280 -1.83 20.10 1.41
CA ARG A 280 -0.93 20.68 0.41
C ARG A 280 0.17 19.72 0.00
N LEU A 281 0.65 19.88 -1.23
CA LEU A 281 1.78 19.12 -1.74
C LEU A 281 2.75 20.06 -2.48
N ALA A 282 3.92 20.28 -1.90
CA ALA A 282 4.97 21.12 -2.46
C ALA A 282 6.34 20.52 -2.13
N LEU A 283 6.88 19.74 -3.06
CA LEU A 283 8.19 19.08 -2.92
C LEU A 283 9.03 19.39 -4.17
N ALA A 284 10.00 20.29 -4.00
CA ALA A 284 10.77 20.82 -5.12
C ALA A 284 11.68 19.78 -5.80
N LYS A 285 12.09 18.75 -5.04
CA LYS A 285 12.99 17.68 -5.50
C LYS A 285 12.26 16.41 -5.95
N LEU A 286 10.93 16.36 -5.82
CA LEU A 286 10.17 15.15 -6.10
C LEU A 286 10.12 14.87 -7.61
N ARG A 287 10.64 13.71 -8.00
CA ARG A 287 10.73 13.24 -9.39
C ARG A 287 9.69 12.17 -9.70
N ARG A 288 9.37 11.33 -8.72
CA ARG A 288 8.40 10.23 -8.87
C ARG A 288 7.34 10.33 -7.78
N LEU A 289 6.09 10.42 -8.21
CA LEU A 289 4.93 10.42 -7.34
C LEU A 289 3.99 9.27 -7.72
N ALA A 290 3.68 8.40 -6.76
CA ALA A 290 2.66 7.39 -6.88
C ALA A 290 1.62 7.57 -5.78
N ILE A 291 0.34 7.73 -6.14
CA ILE A 291 -0.76 7.83 -5.18
C ILE A 291 -1.87 6.85 -5.57
N ALA A 292 -2.20 5.94 -4.67
CA ALA A 292 -3.41 5.13 -4.78
C ALA A 292 -4.56 5.84 -4.03
N THR A 293 -5.51 6.42 -4.77
CA THR A 293 -6.67 7.14 -4.24
C THR A 293 -7.80 7.21 -5.27
N SER A 294 -9.04 7.32 -4.79
CA SER A 294 -10.21 7.74 -5.57
C SER A 294 -10.87 9.01 -5.03
N ASP A 295 -10.25 9.65 -4.03
CA ASP A 295 -10.80 10.80 -3.33
C ASP A 295 -10.62 12.10 -4.14
N GLU A 296 -11.72 12.79 -4.41
CA GLU A 296 -11.72 14.08 -5.12
C GLU A 296 -10.94 15.17 -4.37
N ALA A 297 -10.91 15.14 -3.03
CA ALA A 297 -10.17 16.11 -2.23
C ALA A 297 -8.65 15.99 -2.48
N VAL A 298 -8.13 14.76 -2.50
CA VAL A 298 -6.71 14.50 -2.81
C VAL A 298 -6.38 14.90 -4.25
N LEU A 299 -7.25 14.56 -5.21
CA LEU A 299 -7.09 14.98 -6.61
C LEU A 299 -7.12 16.51 -6.75
N ALA A 300 -7.95 17.21 -5.98
CA ALA A 300 -8.00 18.67 -5.99
C ALA A 300 -6.71 19.31 -5.45
N VAL A 301 -6.05 18.67 -4.49
CA VAL A 301 -4.74 19.09 -3.97
C VAL A 301 -3.64 18.82 -4.99
N LEU A 302 -3.65 17.65 -5.63
CA LEU A 302 -2.72 17.30 -6.71
C LEU A 302 -2.80 18.29 -7.87
N ALA A 303 -4.01 18.70 -8.27
CA ALA A 303 -4.22 19.70 -9.32
C ALA A 303 -3.59 21.07 -9.00
N LYS A 304 -3.24 21.34 -7.74
CA LYS A 304 -2.60 22.59 -7.27
C LYS A 304 -1.17 22.38 -6.77
N ALA A 305 -0.65 21.14 -6.84
CA ALA A 305 0.64 20.81 -6.24
C ALA A 305 1.82 21.46 -6.99
N LYS A 306 2.88 21.77 -6.24
CA LYS A 306 4.10 22.41 -6.76
C LYS A 306 5.23 21.39 -6.84
N LEU A 307 5.35 20.70 -7.98
CA LEU A 307 6.32 19.63 -8.22
C LEU A 307 7.14 19.93 -9.50
N PRO A 308 8.06 20.92 -9.46
CA PRO A 308 8.78 21.39 -10.65
C PRO A 308 9.76 20.37 -11.24
N ALA A 309 10.17 19.36 -10.47
CA ALA A 309 11.09 18.30 -10.90
C ALA A 309 10.37 17.00 -11.28
N LEU A 310 9.03 16.98 -11.36
CA LEU A 310 8.26 15.77 -11.56
C LEU A 310 8.52 15.17 -12.94
N GLU A 311 8.94 13.90 -12.97
CA GLU A 311 9.23 13.12 -14.18
C GLU A 311 8.18 12.03 -14.40
N SER A 312 7.64 11.44 -13.32
CA SER A 312 6.66 10.36 -13.36
C SER A 312 5.52 10.57 -12.37
N LEU A 313 4.29 10.49 -12.86
CA LEU A 313 3.07 10.50 -12.06
C LEU A 313 2.31 9.19 -12.23
N GLN A 314 2.04 8.50 -11.13
CA GLN A 314 1.19 7.32 -11.09
C GLN A 314 -0.02 7.57 -10.19
N LEU A 315 -1.20 7.37 -10.73
CA LEU A 315 -2.46 7.39 -10.02
C LEU A 315 -3.11 6.01 -10.14
N SER A 316 -3.66 5.51 -9.05
CA SER A 316 -4.50 4.30 -9.09
C SER A 316 -5.69 4.47 -8.18
N SER A 317 -6.85 3.93 -8.57
CA SER A 317 -8.04 3.93 -7.72
C SER A 317 -8.32 2.59 -7.06
N GLY A 318 -7.39 1.62 -7.13
CA GLY A 318 -7.55 0.35 -6.42
C GLY A 318 -8.78 -0.46 -6.84
N ASP A 319 -9.14 -0.41 -8.12
CA ASP A 319 -10.36 -0.98 -8.72
C ASP A 319 -11.66 -0.22 -8.40
N ALA A 320 -11.60 0.97 -7.78
CA ALA A 320 -12.72 1.92 -7.72
C ALA A 320 -12.79 2.79 -8.99
N PRO A 321 -13.92 3.46 -9.29
CA PRO A 321 -13.96 4.45 -10.38
C PRO A 321 -13.15 5.71 -10.01
N MET A 322 -12.33 6.19 -10.94
CA MET A 322 -11.64 7.47 -10.82
C MET A 322 -12.56 8.63 -11.23
N PRO A 323 -12.74 9.70 -10.44
CA PRO A 323 -13.59 10.83 -10.80
C PRO A 323 -13.06 11.59 -12.03
N PRO A 324 -13.73 11.55 -13.20
CA PRO A 324 -13.13 12.04 -14.44
C PRO A 324 -12.88 13.55 -14.45
N ALA A 325 -13.80 14.33 -13.86
CA ALA A 325 -13.67 15.79 -13.79
C ALA A 325 -12.54 16.23 -12.85
N ALA A 326 -12.31 15.52 -11.74
CA ALA A 326 -11.20 15.82 -10.84
C ALA A 326 -9.87 15.41 -11.48
N LEU A 327 -9.80 14.23 -12.11
CA LEU A 327 -8.64 13.79 -12.86
C LEU A 327 -8.26 14.79 -13.97
N ALA A 328 -9.24 15.30 -14.73
CA ALA A 328 -8.99 16.30 -15.76
C ALA A 328 -8.28 17.55 -15.22
N LYS A 329 -8.59 17.97 -13.99
CA LYS A 329 -7.88 19.07 -13.32
C LYS A 329 -6.46 18.69 -12.95
N VAL A 330 -6.19 17.45 -12.55
CA VAL A 330 -4.82 16.96 -12.27
C VAL A 330 -3.98 16.89 -13.55
N LEU A 331 -4.60 16.60 -14.69
CA LEU A 331 -3.93 16.54 -16.00
C LEU A 331 -3.71 17.94 -16.63
N GLY A 332 -4.31 18.99 -16.07
CA GLY A 332 -4.25 20.36 -16.58
C GLY A 332 -2.96 21.14 -16.32
N PRO A 333 -2.31 21.05 -15.13
CA PRO A 333 -1.07 21.75 -14.84
C PRO A 333 0.04 21.44 -15.83
N ALA A 334 0.95 22.41 -16.00
CA ALA A 334 2.12 22.28 -16.86
C ALA A 334 3.20 21.43 -16.18
N TRP A 335 2.89 20.17 -15.88
CA TRP A 335 3.88 19.22 -15.40
C TRP A 335 5.02 19.07 -16.42
N THR A 336 6.20 18.75 -15.90
CA THR A 336 7.39 18.32 -16.66
C THR A 336 7.41 16.81 -16.88
N ALA A 337 6.41 16.10 -16.39
CA ALA A 337 6.37 14.64 -16.39
C ALA A 337 6.37 14.09 -17.82
N THR A 338 7.21 13.08 -18.05
CA THR A 338 7.31 12.32 -19.30
C THR A 338 6.69 10.93 -19.18
N SER A 339 6.26 10.55 -17.98
CA SER A 339 5.60 9.28 -17.69
C SER A 339 4.31 9.52 -16.90
N LEU A 340 3.21 8.95 -17.38
CA LEU A 340 1.91 8.96 -16.70
C LEU A 340 1.37 7.53 -16.61
N ALA A 341 0.93 7.14 -15.42
CA ALA A 341 0.22 5.90 -15.19
C ALA A 341 -1.13 6.18 -14.51
N ILE A 342 -2.22 5.64 -15.05
CA ILE A 342 -3.56 5.65 -14.46
C ILE A 342 -4.07 4.22 -14.47
N THR A 343 -3.77 3.49 -13.39
CA THR A 343 -3.89 2.02 -13.36
C THR A 343 -4.96 1.56 -12.39
N ARG A 344 -5.46 0.33 -12.60
CA ARG A 344 -6.46 -0.32 -11.73
C ARG A 344 -7.64 0.60 -11.41
N THR A 345 -8.34 1.02 -12.46
CA THR A 345 -9.53 1.89 -12.35
C THR A 345 -10.74 1.25 -13.01
N ALA A 346 -11.91 1.37 -12.37
CA ALA A 346 -13.14 0.70 -12.80
C ALA A 346 -13.85 1.35 -14.00
N ASN A 347 -13.44 2.56 -14.40
CA ASN A 347 -14.10 3.35 -15.43
C ASN A 347 -13.13 3.87 -16.49
N THR A 348 -12.13 3.07 -16.89
CA THR A 348 -11.05 3.50 -17.80
C THR A 348 -11.58 4.11 -19.11
N ASP A 349 -12.62 3.54 -19.71
CA ASP A 349 -13.28 4.08 -20.92
C ASP A 349 -13.71 5.55 -20.77
N GLN A 350 -14.20 5.93 -19.58
CA GLN A 350 -14.66 7.30 -19.30
C GLN A 350 -13.49 8.28 -19.13
N LEU A 351 -12.29 7.79 -18.81
CA LEU A 351 -11.10 8.61 -18.60
C LEU A 351 -10.38 8.94 -19.92
N VAL A 352 -10.45 8.03 -20.91
CA VAL A 352 -9.79 8.19 -22.22
C VAL A 352 -10.07 9.56 -22.89
N PRO A 353 -11.32 10.06 -22.96
CA PRO A 353 -11.60 11.38 -23.54
C PRO A 353 -10.85 12.54 -22.88
N TYR A 354 -10.61 12.46 -21.57
CA TYR A 354 -9.88 13.49 -20.82
C TYR A 354 -8.37 13.38 -21.05
N LEU A 355 -7.86 12.15 -21.14
CA LEU A 355 -6.45 11.89 -21.45
C LEU A 355 -6.07 12.39 -22.85
N VAL A 356 -6.87 12.08 -23.86
CA VAL A 356 -6.66 12.50 -25.26
C VAL A 356 -6.74 14.02 -25.44
N LYS A 357 -7.40 14.72 -24.52
CA LYS A 357 -7.52 16.19 -24.50
C LYS A 357 -6.50 16.85 -23.57
N SER A 358 -5.70 16.07 -22.84
CA SER A 358 -4.76 16.59 -21.86
C SER A 358 -3.61 17.34 -22.52
N ALA A 359 -3.21 18.47 -21.91
CA ALA A 359 -1.99 19.19 -22.27
C ALA A 359 -0.71 18.41 -21.88
N LEU A 360 -0.82 17.39 -21.03
CA LEU A 360 0.29 16.54 -20.65
C LEU A 360 0.63 15.50 -21.74
N LEU A 361 -0.37 14.98 -22.45
CA LEU A 361 -0.21 13.86 -23.39
C LEU A 361 0.89 14.07 -24.45
N PRO A 362 1.01 15.24 -25.11
CA PRO A 362 2.06 15.48 -26.10
C PRO A 362 3.49 15.46 -25.53
N LYS A 363 3.66 15.59 -24.20
CA LYS A 363 4.97 15.55 -23.53
C LYS A 363 5.35 14.15 -23.04
N LEU A 364 4.39 13.24 -22.99
CA LEU A 364 4.63 11.90 -22.48
C LEU A 364 5.46 11.10 -23.49
N ALA A 365 6.42 10.35 -22.96
CA ALA A 365 7.07 9.24 -23.64
C ALA A 365 6.44 7.90 -23.22
N ARG A 366 5.83 7.82 -22.03
CA ARG A 366 5.19 6.62 -21.51
C ARG A 366 3.79 6.90 -20.97
N LEU A 367 2.83 6.07 -21.38
CA LEU A 367 1.46 6.06 -20.86
C LEU A 367 1.09 4.64 -20.42
N ASP A 368 0.60 4.50 -19.20
CA ASP A 368 0.17 3.21 -18.64
C ASP A 368 -1.29 3.31 -18.18
N LEU A 369 -2.16 2.52 -18.79
CA LEU A 369 -3.59 2.36 -18.45
C LEU A 369 -3.90 0.92 -18.04
N SER A 370 -2.90 0.20 -17.52
CA SER A 370 -3.00 -1.22 -17.22
C SER A 370 -3.90 -1.54 -16.03
N GLY A 371 -4.40 -2.78 -16.03
CA GLY A 371 -5.16 -3.35 -14.93
C GLY A 371 -6.55 -2.73 -14.71
N GLY A 372 -7.01 -1.83 -15.60
CA GLY A 372 -8.32 -1.20 -15.54
C GLY A 372 -9.43 -1.94 -16.30
N THR A 373 -10.49 -1.23 -16.67
CA THR A 373 -11.65 -1.80 -17.38
C THR A 373 -11.77 -1.31 -18.81
N LEU A 374 -10.65 -0.94 -19.45
CA LEU A 374 -10.64 -0.45 -20.83
C LEU A 374 -11.24 -1.51 -21.76
N SER A 375 -12.35 -1.19 -22.40
CA SER A 375 -13.03 -2.04 -23.36
C SER A 375 -12.69 -1.62 -24.79
N ASP A 376 -13.22 -2.35 -25.77
CA ASP A 376 -13.14 -1.98 -27.18
C ASP A 376 -13.68 -0.56 -27.47
N THR A 377 -14.63 -0.08 -26.66
CA THR A 377 -15.18 1.27 -26.81
C THR A 377 -14.13 2.34 -26.49
N GLY A 378 -13.50 2.25 -25.32
CA GLY A 378 -12.43 3.18 -24.93
C GLY A 378 -11.17 3.03 -25.79
N ALA A 379 -10.80 1.79 -26.12
CA ALA A 379 -9.71 1.51 -27.04
C ALA A 379 -9.94 2.11 -28.44
N GLY A 380 -11.18 2.07 -28.93
CA GLY A 380 -11.56 2.72 -30.18
C GLY A 380 -11.33 4.23 -30.17
N LEU A 381 -11.50 4.89 -29.02
CA LEU A 381 -11.19 6.32 -28.87
C LEU A 381 -9.69 6.59 -28.91
N LEU A 382 -8.86 5.72 -28.35
CA LEU A 382 -7.40 5.82 -28.46
C LEU A 382 -6.94 5.62 -29.91
N LEU A 383 -7.50 4.64 -30.62
CA LEU A 383 -7.23 4.43 -32.05
C LEU A 383 -7.64 5.63 -32.90
N ALA A 384 -8.80 6.22 -32.62
CA ALA A 384 -9.27 7.42 -33.31
C ALA A 384 -8.37 8.65 -33.06
N ALA A 385 -7.60 8.64 -31.97
CA ALA A 385 -6.65 9.68 -31.59
C ALA A 385 -5.18 9.28 -31.83
N ARG A 386 -4.93 8.40 -32.82
CA ARG A 386 -3.59 7.87 -33.12
C ARG A 386 -2.54 8.97 -33.31
N ASP A 387 -2.89 10.05 -33.99
CA ASP A 387 -2.04 11.22 -34.23
C ASP A 387 -1.54 11.92 -32.96
N LYS A 388 -2.15 11.61 -31.80
CA LYS A 388 -1.79 12.16 -30.49
C LYS A 388 -1.10 11.17 -29.57
N VAL A 389 -0.93 9.92 -29.98
CA VAL A 389 -0.35 8.86 -29.14
C VAL A 389 0.73 8.07 -29.87
N ASP A 390 0.89 8.24 -31.19
CA ASP A 390 1.90 7.57 -31.99
C ASP A 390 3.33 7.96 -31.63
N HIS A 391 3.52 9.16 -31.06
CA HIS A 391 4.79 9.65 -30.54
C HIS A 391 5.24 8.96 -29.24
N LEU A 392 4.36 8.22 -28.57
CA LEU A 392 4.70 7.51 -27.34
C LEU A 392 5.77 6.44 -27.61
N ALA A 393 6.78 6.38 -26.75
CA ALA A 393 7.75 5.30 -26.77
C ALA A 393 7.18 4.01 -26.19
N TYR A 394 6.24 4.10 -25.25
CA TYR A 394 5.62 2.95 -24.58
C TYR A 394 4.16 3.23 -24.18
N LEU A 395 3.26 2.31 -24.52
CA LEU A 395 1.86 2.32 -24.12
C LEU A 395 1.46 0.97 -23.50
N ASP A 396 1.08 0.99 -22.22
CA ASP A 396 0.62 -0.21 -21.52
C ASP A 396 -0.90 -0.25 -21.42
N LEU A 397 -1.53 -1.23 -22.06
CA LEU A 397 -2.95 -1.52 -22.00
C LEU A 397 -3.22 -2.93 -21.46
N SER A 398 -2.23 -3.55 -20.81
CA SER A 398 -2.33 -4.90 -20.27
C SER A 398 -3.39 -5.03 -19.18
N GLY A 399 -3.93 -6.23 -18.97
CA GLY A 399 -4.85 -6.47 -17.86
C GLY A 399 -6.18 -5.72 -17.96
N ASN A 400 -6.62 -5.32 -19.15
CA ASN A 400 -7.91 -4.66 -19.39
C ASN A 400 -8.96 -5.67 -19.89
N THR A 401 -10.01 -5.23 -20.57
CA THR A 401 -11.07 -6.09 -21.15
C THR A 401 -11.14 -5.97 -22.67
N VAL A 402 -10.00 -5.67 -23.31
CA VAL A 402 -9.88 -5.46 -24.76
C VAL A 402 -9.97 -6.78 -25.52
N SER A 403 -10.79 -6.83 -26.57
CA SER A 403 -10.98 -8.02 -27.38
C SER A 403 -9.75 -8.36 -28.23
N ALA A 404 -9.63 -9.63 -28.64
CA ALA A 404 -8.55 -10.06 -29.52
C ALA A 404 -8.52 -9.31 -30.87
N THR A 405 -9.67 -8.88 -31.38
CA THR A 405 -9.76 -8.07 -32.61
C THR A 405 -9.18 -6.69 -32.38
N MET A 406 -9.60 -6.02 -31.30
CA MET A 406 -9.13 -4.69 -30.96
C MET A 406 -7.64 -4.68 -30.60
N THR A 407 -7.15 -5.70 -29.88
CA THR A 407 -5.72 -5.91 -29.60
C THR A 407 -4.88 -5.91 -30.88
N LYS A 408 -5.34 -6.56 -31.96
CA LYS A 408 -4.63 -6.53 -33.25
C LYS A 408 -4.59 -5.13 -33.87
N GLN A 409 -5.65 -4.34 -33.70
CA GLN A 409 -5.70 -2.96 -34.20
C GLN A 409 -4.77 -2.03 -33.41
N LEU A 410 -4.68 -2.23 -32.09
CA LEU A 410 -3.85 -1.43 -31.18
C LEU A 410 -2.36 -1.75 -31.25
N ALA A 411 -1.97 -2.94 -31.72
CA ALA A 411 -0.59 -3.43 -31.64
C ALA A 411 0.47 -2.48 -32.25
N ASN A 412 0.07 -1.61 -33.20
CA ASN A 412 0.95 -0.65 -33.86
C ASN A 412 0.55 0.81 -33.56
N LEU A 413 -0.12 1.06 -32.43
CA LEU A 413 -0.60 2.39 -32.06
C LEU A 413 0.57 3.35 -31.80
N CYS A 414 1.64 2.88 -31.18
CA CYS A 414 2.91 3.60 -30.97
C CYS A 414 4.10 2.63 -31.05
N ALA A 415 5.31 3.06 -30.67
CA ALA A 415 6.54 2.29 -30.86
C ALA A 415 6.55 0.92 -30.13
N ASP A 416 6.07 0.89 -28.90
CA ASP A 416 5.91 -0.32 -28.08
C ASP A 416 4.56 -0.31 -27.38
N VAL A 417 3.73 -1.32 -27.64
CA VAL A 417 2.37 -1.44 -27.09
C VAL A 417 2.23 -2.77 -26.37
N ARG A 418 1.98 -2.71 -25.07
CA ARG A 418 1.78 -3.89 -24.23
C ARG A 418 0.29 -4.18 -24.06
N LEU A 419 -0.12 -5.39 -24.44
CA LEU A 419 -1.53 -5.83 -24.50
C LEU A 419 -1.78 -7.21 -23.87
N ASP A 420 -0.83 -7.72 -23.08
CA ASP A 420 -0.93 -9.03 -22.43
C ASP A 420 -1.99 -9.08 -21.31
N ASN A 421 -2.35 -10.30 -20.91
CA ASN A 421 -3.22 -10.57 -19.75
C ASN A 421 -4.60 -9.91 -19.79
N GLN A 422 -5.18 -9.68 -20.98
CA GLN A 422 -6.55 -9.19 -21.09
C GLN A 422 -7.51 -10.12 -20.35
N ARG A 423 -8.31 -9.55 -19.45
CA ARG A 423 -9.32 -10.25 -18.69
C ARG A 423 -10.53 -10.48 -19.59
N ALA A 424 -11.13 -11.65 -19.46
CA ALA A 424 -12.44 -11.88 -20.05
C ALA A 424 -13.39 -10.78 -19.56
N ILE A 425 -14.31 -10.33 -20.42
CA ILE A 425 -15.39 -9.43 -20.03
C ILE A 425 -16.26 -10.18 -19.00
N THR A 426 -15.90 -10.11 -17.73
CA THR A 426 -16.72 -10.58 -16.61
C THR A 426 -17.64 -9.44 -16.16
N THR A 427 -18.46 -8.94 -17.08
CA THR A 427 -19.70 -8.28 -16.67
C THR A 427 -20.66 -9.40 -16.30
N VAL A 428 -20.51 -9.92 -15.08
CA VAL A 428 -21.53 -10.77 -14.47
C VAL A 428 -22.17 -9.91 -13.39
N PRO A 429 -23.25 -9.18 -13.70
CA PRO A 429 -23.87 -8.22 -12.78
C PRO A 429 -24.57 -8.91 -11.60
N ILE A 430 -24.66 -10.25 -11.64
CA ILE A 430 -25.31 -11.10 -10.64
C ILE A 430 -24.39 -12.30 -10.39
N SER A 431 -23.80 -12.41 -9.19
CA SER A 431 -22.90 -13.51 -8.84
C SER A 431 -23.65 -14.84 -8.58
N GLU A 432 -22.95 -15.97 -8.54
CA GLU A 432 -23.55 -17.25 -8.12
C GLU A 432 -24.08 -17.19 -6.66
N ALA A 433 -23.49 -16.34 -5.81
CA ALA A 433 -23.99 -16.08 -4.46
C ALA A 433 -25.33 -15.31 -4.49
N ASP A 434 -25.48 -14.34 -5.40
CA ASP A 434 -26.73 -13.61 -5.61
C ASP A 434 -27.85 -14.51 -6.11
N LEU A 435 -27.55 -15.41 -7.06
CA LEU A 435 -28.50 -16.40 -7.56
C LEU A 435 -29.01 -17.33 -6.46
N ARG A 436 -28.13 -17.74 -5.54
CA ARG A 436 -28.50 -18.54 -4.36
C ARG A 436 -29.33 -17.73 -3.38
N ARG A 437 -28.93 -16.49 -3.10
CA ARG A 437 -29.62 -15.57 -2.17
C ARG A 437 -31.04 -15.22 -2.63
N MET A 438 -31.24 -15.00 -3.93
CA MET A 438 -32.56 -14.66 -4.46
C MET A 438 -33.46 -15.89 -4.69
N SER A 439 -32.90 -17.10 -4.68
CA SER A 439 -33.68 -18.32 -4.89
C SER A 439 -34.40 -18.72 -3.60
N PRO A 440 -35.73 -18.97 -3.61
CA PRO A 440 -36.46 -19.34 -2.40
C PRO A 440 -36.09 -20.74 -1.88
N ASP A 441 -35.62 -21.62 -2.75
CA ASP A 441 -35.09 -22.94 -2.40
C ASP A 441 -34.18 -23.49 -3.52
N ALA A 442 -33.41 -24.55 -3.21
CA ALA A 442 -32.50 -25.18 -4.16
C ALA A 442 -33.21 -25.80 -5.37
N SER A 443 -34.46 -26.25 -5.21
CA SER A 443 -35.25 -26.84 -6.30
C SER A 443 -35.68 -25.78 -7.32
N ALA A 444 -36.02 -24.57 -6.86
CA ALA A 444 -36.37 -23.44 -7.71
C ALA A 444 -35.16 -23.00 -8.56
N LEU A 445 -33.97 -22.95 -7.97
CA LEU A 445 -32.73 -22.65 -8.70
C LEU A 445 -32.38 -23.73 -9.74
N ALA A 446 -32.51 -25.01 -9.37
CA ALA A 446 -32.28 -26.11 -10.32
C ALA A 446 -33.24 -26.05 -11.52
N LYS A 447 -34.53 -25.83 -11.27
CA LYS A 447 -35.55 -25.67 -12.32
C LYS A 447 -35.35 -24.41 -13.15
N ALA A 448 -34.83 -23.33 -12.57
CA ALA A 448 -34.50 -22.10 -13.28
C ALA A 448 -33.35 -22.33 -14.29
N ARG A 449 -32.32 -23.10 -13.90
CA ARG A 449 -31.20 -23.46 -14.79
C ARG A 449 -31.66 -24.24 -16.03
N GLU A 450 -32.67 -25.11 -15.89
CA GLU A 450 -33.20 -25.88 -17.03
C GLU A 450 -33.84 -24.99 -18.11
N ILE A 451 -34.38 -23.84 -17.72
CA ILE A 451 -35.13 -22.91 -18.59
C ILE A 451 -34.36 -21.62 -18.92
N ALA A 452 -33.18 -21.41 -18.33
CA ALA A 452 -32.27 -20.31 -18.65
C ALA A 452 -31.54 -20.54 -19.99
N LYS A 453 -32.32 -20.73 -21.07
CA LYS A 453 -31.84 -21.00 -22.43
C LYS A 453 -32.41 -19.93 -23.36
N PRO A 454 -31.59 -19.11 -24.05
CA PRO A 454 -32.08 -17.97 -24.85
C PRO A 454 -33.21 -18.32 -25.83
N LYS A 455 -33.19 -19.51 -26.43
CA LYS A 455 -34.26 -20.01 -27.33
C LYS A 455 -35.66 -20.10 -26.71
N LEU A 456 -35.76 -20.11 -25.38
CA LEU A 456 -37.04 -20.13 -24.64
C LEU A 456 -37.56 -18.71 -24.32
N TRP A 457 -36.80 -17.69 -24.71
CA TRP A 457 -37.10 -16.29 -24.43
C TRP A 457 -37.33 -15.53 -25.75
N PRO A 458 -38.58 -15.44 -26.24
CA PRO A 458 -38.87 -14.73 -27.48
C PRO A 458 -38.45 -13.26 -27.47
N THR A 459 -38.37 -12.64 -26.30
CA THR A 459 -37.85 -11.28 -26.14
C THR A 459 -36.89 -11.21 -24.97
N LEU A 460 -35.78 -10.49 -25.16
CA LEU A 460 -34.81 -10.13 -24.13
C LEU A 460 -34.38 -8.68 -24.37
N GLY A 461 -34.57 -7.83 -23.37
CA GLY A 461 -34.26 -6.41 -23.44
C GLY A 461 -33.61 -5.89 -22.17
N ARG A 462 -32.92 -4.76 -22.30
CA ARG A 462 -32.30 -4.03 -21.19
C ARG A 462 -32.60 -2.54 -21.32
N ASP A 463 -33.00 -1.94 -20.20
CA ASP A 463 -33.16 -0.51 -20.00
C ASP A 463 -32.39 -0.13 -18.73
N ASP A 464 -31.20 0.42 -18.91
CA ASP A 464 -30.26 0.77 -17.84
C ASP A 464 -29.97 -0.39 -16.86
N GLU A 465 -30.43 -0.29 -15.61
CA GLU A 465 -30.31 -1.31 -14.56
C GLU A 465 -31.36 -2.42 -14.63
N THR A 466 -32.36 -2.29 -15.51
CA THR A 466 -33.49 -3.24 -15.61
C THR A 466 -33.34 -4.17 -16.81
N TYR A 467 -33.21 -5.46 -16.53
CA TYR A 467 -33.26 -6.54 -17.52
C TYR A 467 -34.66 -7.12 -17.56
N TRP A 468 -35.16 -7.38 -18.76
CA TRP A 468 -36.52 -7.88 -18.96
C TRP A 468 -36.62 -8.83 -20.14
N GLY A 469 -37.68 -9.63 -20.17
CA GLY A 469 -37.96 -10.52 -21.28
C GLY A 469 -39.29 -11.24 -21.16
N THR A 470 -39.67 -11.93 -22.22
CA THR A 470 -40.80 -12.86 -22.21
C THR A 470 -40.28 -14.28 -22.22
N HIS A 471 -40.77 -15.12 -21.32
CA HIS A 471 -40.43 -16.55 -21.27
C HIS A 471 -41.61 -17.37 -21.83
N ARG A 472 -41.33 -18.29 -22.75
CA ARG A 472 -42.31 -19.23 -23.31
C ARG A 472 -42.41 -20.48 -22.44
N GLY A 473 -43.43 -20.53 -21.58
CA GLY A 473 -43.81 -21.70 -20.78
C GLY A 473 -45.13 -22.30 -21.23
N SER A 474 -46.00 -22.62 -20.28
CA SER A 474 -47.42 -22.92 -20.54
C SER A 474 -48.20 -21.72 -21.09
N ASP A 475 -47.66 -20.51 -20.93
CA ASP A 475 -48.10 -19.26 -21.54
C ASP A 475 -46.86 -18.36 -21.74
N LEU A 476 -47.03 -17.13 -22.24
CA LEU A 476 -46.00 -16.11 -22.30
C LEU A 476 -45.94 -15.33 -20.98
N TYR A 477 -44.84 -15.50 -20.25
CA TYR A 477 -44.64 -14.80 -18.99
C TYR A 477 -43.70 -13.61 -19.17
N GLU A 478 -44.15 -12.42 -18.75
CA GLU A 478 -43.33 -11.22 -18.72
C GLU A 478 -42.54 -11.19 -17.42
N VAL A 479 -41.22 -10.99 -17.53
CA VAL A 479 -40.27 -11.13 -16.41
C VAL A 479 -39.32 -9.94 -16.41
N TYR A 480 -38.96 -9.45 -15.23
CA TYR A 480 -37.87 -8.49 -15.07
C TYR A 480 -37.01 -8.78 -13.84
N VAL A 481 -35.75 -8.31 -13.89
CA VAL A 481 -34.78 -8.26 -12.80
C VAL A 481 -34.01 -6.95 -12.90
N GLN A 482 -33.87 -6.24 -11.78
CA GLN A 482 -33.06 -5.03 -11.66
C GLN A 482 -31.72 -5.35 -10.99
N VAL A 483 -30.66 -4.70 -11.43
CA VAL A 483 -29.30 -4.88 -10.93
C VAL A 483 -28.75 -3.52 -10.49
N PRO A 484 -28.11 -3.39 -9.31
CA PRO A 484 -27.67 -4.47 -8.42
C PRO A 484 -28.71 -4.89 -7.37
N SER A 485 -29.87 -4.24 -7.32
CA SER A 485 -30.86 -4.43 -6.24
C SER A 485 -31.49 -5.83 -6.17
N LEU A 486 -31.41 -6.60 -7.25
CA LEU A 486 -32.10 -7.89 -7.46
C LEU A 486 -33.63 -7.79 -7.31
N SER A 487 -34.19 -6.58 -7.37
CA SER A 487 -35.65 -6.35 -7.44
C SER A 487 -36.21 -7.02 -8.70
N ASN A 488 -37.34 -7.70 -8.58
CA ASN A 488 -37.79 -8.60 -9.63
C ASN A 488 -39.31 -8.80 -9.67
N GLY A 489 -39.79 -9.26 -10.82
CA GLY A 489 -41.19 -9.60 -11.02
C GLY A 489 -41.38 -10.56 -12.17
N CYS A 490 -42.50 -11.28 -12.12
CA CYS A 490 -42.90 -12.23 -13.16
C CYS A 490 -44.43 -12.38 -13.18
N SER A 491 -45.05 -12.39 -14.36
CA SER A 491 -46.50 -12.53 -14.54
C SER A 491 -47.04 -13.96 -14.33
N CYS A 492 -46.17 -14.95 -14.11
CA CYS A 492 -46.60 -16.34 -13.93
C CYS A 492 -47.44 -16.55 -12.63
N PRO A 493 -48.35 -17.54 -12.60
CA PRO A 493 -49.25 -17.81 -11.46
C PRO A 493 -48.58 -18.54 -10.27
N SER A 494 -47.25 -18.67 -10.27
CA SER A 494 -46.53 -19.40 -9.21
C SER A 494 -46.65 -18.70 -7.85
N GLY A 495 -46.91 -19.47 -6.80
CA GLY A 495 -46.86 -19.01 -5.41
C GLY A 495 -45.44 -18.83 -4.86
N LYS A 496 -44.38 -19.25 -5.58
CA LYS A 496 -42.99 -19.06 -5.17
C LYS A 496 -42.44 -17.74 -5.72
N ARG A 497 -41.96 -16.86 -4.83
CA ARG A 497 -41.38 -15.55 -5.17
C ARG A 497 -39.99 -15.43 -4.51
N PRO A 498 -38.92 -15.16 -5.26
CA PRO A 498 -38.80 -15.14 -6.73
C PRO A 498 -39.12 -16.50 -7.39
N CYS A 499 -39.76 -16.48 -8.56
CA CYS A 499 -40.13 -17.71 -9.27
C CYS A 499 -38.97 -18.19 -10.17
N LYS A 500 -39.06 -19.43 -10.67
CA LYS A 500 -38.04 -19.99 -11.57
C LYS A 500 -37.76 -19.15 -12.82
N HIS A 501 -38.75 -18.41 -13.35
CA HIS A 501 -38.57 -17.58 -14.55
C HIS A 501 -37.74 -16.33 -14.24
N THR A 502 -38.00 -15.68 -13.10
CA THR A 502 -37.18 -14.58 -12.60
C THR A 502 -35.73 -15.00 -12.38
N ILE A 503 -35.54 -16.15 -11.71
CA ILE A 503 -34.20 -16.68 -11.46
C ILE A 503 -33.53 -17.06 -12.77
N ALA A 504 -34.27 -17.59 -13.75
CA ALA A 504 -33.74 -17.92 -15.07
C ALA A 504 -33.31 -16.68 -15.87
N LEU A 505 -34.05 -15.57 -15.77
CA LEU A 505 -33.62 -14.30 -16.34
C LEU A 505 -32.34 -13.79 -15.66
N ALA A 506 -32.28 -13.86 -14.32
CA ALA A 506 -31.07 -13.51 -13.58
C ALA A 506 -29.86 -14.39 -13.95
N ILE A 507 -30.07 -15.68 -14.24
CA ILE A 507 -29.03 -16.59 -14.75
C ILE A 507 -28.53 -16.14 -16.14
N LEU A 508 -29.42 -15.69 -17.03
CA LEU A 508 -29.02 -15.16 -18.35
C LEU A 508 -28.21 -13.87 -18.22
N VAL A 509 -28.56 -13.01 -17.28
CA VAL A 509 -27.76 -11.81 -16.92
C VAL A 509 -26.41 -12.25 -16.34
N SER A 510 -26.41 -13.24 -15.45
CA SER A 510 -25.22 -13.78 -14.81
C SER A 510 -24.26 -14.47 -15.79
N SER A 511 -24.77 -15.08 -16.86
CA SER A 511 -23.95 -15.75 -17.87
C SER A 511 -23.36 -14.82 -18.93
N GLY A 512 -23.61 -13.51 -18.83
CA GLY A 512 -23.14 -12.52 -19.80
C GLY A 512 -23.86 -12.60 -21.15
N HIS A 513 -25.09 -13.13 -21.19
CA HIS A 513 -25.88 -13.14 -22.42
C HIS A 513 -26.16 -11.71 -22.91
N ALA A 514 -26.16 -11.49 -24.22
CA ALA A 514 -26.45 -10.18 -24.80
C ALA A 514 -27.96 -9.86 -24.71
N PHE A 515 -28.30 -8.65 -24.29
CA PHE A 515 -29.66 -8.12 -24.25
C PHE A 515 -29.76 -6.93 -25.20
N GLU A 516 -30.86 -6.81 -25.92
CA GLU A 516 -31.07 -5.66 -26.79
C GLU A 516 -31.40 -4.41 -25.96
N SER A 517 -30.77 -3.27 -26.26
CA SER A 517 -31.10 -2.00 -25.61
C SER A 517 -32.49 -1.54 -26.03
N ARG A 518 -33.48 -1.72 -25.14
CA ARG A 518 -34.89 -1.43 -25.40
C ARG A 518 -35.56 -1.00 -24.10
N LYS A 519 -36.38 0.06 -24.20
CA LYS A 519 -37.19 0.56 -23.07
C LYS A 519 -38.02 -0.56 -22.45
N VAL A 520 -38.10 -0.56 -21.12
CA VAL A 520 -38.95 -1.51 -20.38
C VAL A 520 -40.42 -1.31 -20.78
N PRO A 521 -41.17 -2.39 -21.09
CA PRO A 521 -42.60 -2.29 -21.38
C PRO A 521 -43.38 -1.61 -20.26
N SER A 522 -44.26 -0.68 -20.61
CA SER A 522 -45.05 0.09 -19.65
C SER A 522 -45.88 -0.82 -18.74
N GLY A 523 -45.71 -0.67 -17.42
CA GLY A 523 -46.43 -1.45 -16.41
C GLY A 523 -45.74 -2.74 -15.96
N LEU A 524 -44.62 -3.15 -16.57
CA LEU A 524 -43.90 -4.37 -16.19
C LEU A 524 -43.35 -4.31 -14.75
N THR A 525 -42.79 -3.16 -14.36
CA THR A 525 -42.23 -2.91 -13.02
C THR A 525 -43.28 -2.47 -11.99
N ASN A 526 -44.43 -1.97 -12.43
CA ASN A 526 -45.53 -1.50 -11.55
C ASN A 526 -46.47 -2.62 -11.07
N ARG A 527 -46.36 -3.85 -11.62
CA ARG A 527 -47.20 -4.99 -11.20
C ARG A 527 -46.76 -5.62 -9.87
N ALA A 528 -45.59 -5.26 -9.34
CA ALA A 528 -45.08 -5.76 -8.08
C ALA A 528 -45.74 -5.14 -6.83
N SER A 529 -46.42 -3.99 -6.97
CA SER A 529 -47.00 -3.25 -5.85
C SER A 529 -48.48 -3.56 -5.56
N SER A 530 -49.11 -4.51 -6.27
CA SER A 530 -50.56 -4.79 -6.15
C SER A 530 -50.96 -6.22 -5.78
N SER A 531 -50.10 -7.01 -5.11
CA SER A 531 -50.50 -8.29 -4.52
C SER A 531 -50.62 -8.16 -3.00
N ARG A 532 -51.87 -8.05 -2.56
CA ARG A 532 -52.37 -7.88 -1.19
C ARG A 532 -51.75 -8.84 -0.17
N TYR A 533 -51.33 -8.25 0.95
CA TYR A 533 -51.40 -8.87 2.27
C TYR A 533 -52.82 -9.45 2.50
N TYR A 534 -52.93 -10.77 2.59
CA TYR A 534 -53.93 -11.45 3.43
C TYR A 534 -53.12 -11.87 4.67
N GLY A 535 -53.35 -11.38 5.88
CA GLY A 535 -54.62 -11.31 6.59
C GLY A 535 -54.68 -12.50 7.56
N PHE A 536 -53.89 -12.49 8.64
CA PHE A 536 -54.13 -13.33 9.82
C PHE A 536 -55.01 -12.52 10.76
N GLY A 537 -56.25 -12.98 10.92
CA GLY A 537 -57.14 -12.58 12.01
C GLY A 537 -56.94 -13.51 13.20
N GLU A 538 -57.05 -12.88 14.38
CA GLU A 538 -57.08 -13.39 15.76
C GLU A 538 -55.84 -14.10 16.32
#